data_AF-A0A535S701-F1
#
_entry.id   AF-A0A535S701-F1
#
_cell.length_a   1.000
_cell.length_b   1.000
_cell.length_c   1.000
_cell.angle_alpha   90.00
_cell.angle_beta   90.00
_cell.angle_gamma   90.00
#
_symmetry.space_group_name_H-M   'P 1'
#
loop_
_entity.id
_entity.type
_entity.pdbx_description
1 polymer ?
#
loop_
_entity_poly.entity_id
_entity_poly.type
_entity_poly.pdbx_seq_one_letter_code
_entity_poly.pdbx_strand_id
1 'polypeptide(L)'
;MDTDSQRLIHTETGGQNGGSAVTPPQTKPGRKKPTSAGSASKRKSASKGAEHAALEEEQRKAAAAQAAVEDLQRRLAAVEAALAEERQKAAAAEQALAEQRTNAATHPGISERTAEQMPGGEAAFGLLPLTGFSGADMFNVSRKVIEQAVKQPPLVLKHYTNFMLEMGRVMTGQSAVEPGAKDKRFTDEVWKTNPFYRALLQTYLTWQQSLGAFIDEADLGKKDAERARFVLSLYVDAAAPSNTLLGNPAAMKKMYETGGASLVRGLTHMLEDLANNGGLPSQVDMKAFQPGKDLATSPGAVVFRNDVLELIQYQPTTPQVYRRPLLFVPPQVNKYYVMDLSPNKSLVRYLVANGLQVLTISWRNPTPEHREWGFDTYDRAIL
;
A
#
# COMPACT_ATOMS: atom_id res chain seq x y z
N MET A 1 9.62 46.70 23.78
CA MET A 1 8.61 46.66 24.86
C MET A 1 7.82 45.38 24.62
N ASP A 2 8.49 44.24 24.73
CA ASP A 2 8.64 43.42 25.94
C ASP A 2 7.32 42.79 26.39
N THR A 3 7.26 41.48 26.08
CA THR A 3 6.75 40.34 26.85
C THR A 3 5.94 40.64 28.11
N ASP A 4 4.80 39.97 28.28
CA ASP A 4 4.72 38.74 29.09
C ASP A 4 3.28 38.19 29.15
N SER A 5 3.14 36.89 29.39
CA SER A 5 1.98 36.15 29.95
C SER A 5 1.71 34.81 29.25
N GLN A 6 2.69 33.92 29.32
CA GLN A 6 2.46 32.48 29.46
C GLN A 6 2.79 32.11 30.91
N ARG A 7 1.82 31.63 31.71
CA ARG A 7 2.10 30.83 32.91
C ARG A 7 0.86 30.09 33.42
N LEU A 8 1.15 29.01 34.14
CA LEU A 8 0.32 27.95 34.76
C LEU A 8 0.28 26.72 33.83
N ILE A 9 0.92 25.58 34.13
CA ILE A 9 1.08 24.90 35.42
C ILE A 9 2.36 24.04 35.40
N HIS A 10 3.30 24.28 36.32
CA HIS A 10 4.27 23.29 36.82
C HIS A 10 4.80 23.75 38.20
N THR A 11 4.48 22.99 39.24
CA THR A 11 5.09 22.98 40.59
C THR A 11 5.42 21.50 40.85
N GLU A 12 6.44 21.07 41.58
CA GLU A 12 7.61 21.65 42.22
C GLU A 12 8.51 20.43 42.51
N THR A 13 9.81 20.54 42.26
CA THR A 13 10.84 19.66 42.82
C THR A 13 11.53 20.41 43.96
N GLY A 14 11.68 19.75 45.10
CA GLY A 14 12.52 20.20 46.20
C GLY A 14 13.22 19.00 46.82
N GLY A 15 14.54 18.92 46.63
CA GLY A 15 15.40 17.91 47.26
C GLY A 15 16.18 18.46 48.46
N GLN A 16 16.87 17.57 49.18
CA GLN A 16 18.15 17.89 49.83
C GLN A 16 18.93 16.62 50.22
N ASN A 17 20.26 16.80 50.19
CA ASN A 17 21.37 15.85 50.22
C ASN A 17 21.68 15.19 51.58
N GLY A 18 22.49 14.12 51.54
CA GLY A 18 23.45 13.78 52.61
C GLY A 18 23.75 12.28 52.75
N GLY A 19 24.92 11.81 52.29
CA GLY A 19 25.30 10.40 52.27
C GLY A 19 26.06 9.89 53.51
N SER A 20 26.16 8.56 53.64
CA SER A 20 27.40 7.82 53.99
C SER A 20 27.16 6.30 54.00
N ALA A 21 28.23 5.57 53.67
CA ALA A 21 28.29 4.15 53.34
C ALA A 21 28.03 3.17 54.49
N VAL A 22 27.47 1.99 54.20
CA VAL A 22 27.63 0.75 55.00
C VAL A 22 27.62 -0.50 54.09
N THR A 23 28.60 -1.37 54.36
CA THR A 23 29.00 -2.66 53.78
C THR A 23 27.96 -3.80 53.93
N PRO A 24 27.91 -4.82 53.04
CA PRO A 24 27.02 -5.99 53.19
C PRO A 24 27.66 -7.12 54.02
N PRO A 25 26.89 -7.94 54.77
CA PRO A 25 27.44 -9.04 55.55
C PRO A 25 27.50 -10.36 54.77
N GLN A 26 28.58 -11.11 55.01
CA GLN A 26 28.80 -12.48 54.60
C GLN A 26 28.06 -13.48 55.51
N THR A 27 27.55 -14.58 54.95
CA THR A 27 27.12 -15.77 55.70
C THR A 27 27.90 -17.02 55.26
N LYS A 28 28.46 -17.71 56.27
CA LYS A 28 29.32 -18.90 56.19
C LYS A 28 28.55 -20.21 55.88
N PRO A 29 29.25 -21.27 55.42
CA PRO A 29 28.63 -22.54 55.02
C PRO A 29 28.52 -23.57 56.16
N GLY A 30 27.37 -24.23 56.26
CA GLY A 30 27.09 -25.33 57.19
C GLY A 30 27.19 -26.70 56.51
N ARG A 31 28.01 -27.58 57.08
CA ARG A 31 28.31 -28.95 56.67
C ARG A 31 27.19 -29.91 57.13
N LYS A 32 26.61 -30.74 56.25
CA LYS A 32 25.79 -31.93 56.61
C LYS A 32 26.24 -33.16 55.81
N LYS A 33 26.36 -34.29 56.52
CA LYS A 33 26.74 -35.64 56.05
C LYS A 33 25.60 -36.33 55.27
N PRO A 34 25.89 -37.38 54.48
CA PRO A 34 24.94 -37.96 53.51
C PRO A 34 24.13 -39.13 54.08
N THR A 35 22.88 -39.27 53.63
CA THR A 35 22.07 -40.48 53.77
C THR A 35 21.56 -40.95 52.41
N SER A 36 21.89 -42.21 52.12
CA SER A 36 21.44 -43.18 51.11
C SER A 36 20.35 -42.85 50.08
N ALA A 37 20.70 -43.14 48.82
CA ALA A 37 20.00 -43.96 47.83
C ALA A 37 18.45 -43.87 47.76
N GLY A 38 17.95 -43.15 46.74
CA GLY A 38 16.54 -43.21 46.34
C GLY A 38 16.08 -42.11 45.39
N SER A 39 16.82 -41.77 44.31
CA SER A 39 16.42 -40.65 43.43
C SER A 39 16.72 -40.84 41.93
N ALA A 40 17.08 -42.04 41.47
CA ALA A 40 17.31 -42.27 40.04
C ALA A 40 15.99 -42.47 39.24
N SER A 41 14.90 -42.87 39.89
CA SER A 41 13.63 -43.20 39.22
C SER A 41 12.74 -41.97 38.94
N LYS A 42 12.72 -40.97 39.84
CA LYS A 42 11.88 -39.76 39.71
C LYS A 42 12.38 -38.74 38.69
N ARG A 43 13.69 -38.70 38.38
CA ARG A 43 14.25 -37.85 37.33
C ARG A 43 13.99 -38.39 35.91
N LYS A 44 13.92 -39.72 35.76
CA LYS A 44 13.56 -40.37 34.48
C LYS A 44 12.09 -40.22 34.11
N SER A 45 11.18 -40.17 35.09
CA SER A 45 9.75 -39.96 34.80
C SER A 45 9.45 -38.51 34.41
N ALA A 46 10.15 -37.54 34.98
CA ALA A 46 10.01 -36.13 34.63
C ALA A 46 10.57 -35.78 33.24
N SER A 47 11.68 -36.41 32.82
CA SER A 47 12.21 -36.20 31.45
C SER A 47 11.32 -36.84 30.39
N LYS A 48 10.76 -38.04 30.65
CA LYS A 48 9.80 -38.69 29.75
C LYS A 48 8.51 -37.89 29.57
N GLY A 49 8.02 -37.22 30.61
CA GLY A 49 6.85 -36.35 30.52
C GLY A 49 7.10 -35.10 29.67
N ALA A 50 8.30 -34.52 29.75
CA ALA A 50 8.71 -33.39 28.92
C ALA A 50 8.92 -33.79 27.44
N GLU A 51 9.48 -34.98 27.18
CA GLU A 51 9.61 -35.54 25.83
C GLU A 51 8.25 -35.85 25.20
N HIS A 52 7.31 -36.40 25.96
CA HIS A 52 5.95 -36.69 25.47
C HIS A 52 5.17 -35.40 25.16
N ALA A 53 5.31 -34.37 26.00
CA ALA A 53 4.70 -33.06 25.75
C ALA A 53 5.29 -32.36 24.51
N ALA A 54 6.60 -32.48 24.28
CA ALA A 54 7.26 -31.96 23.09
C ALA A 54 6.80 -32.70 21.81
N LEU A 55 6.65 -34.03 21.87
CA LEU A 55 6.12 -34.85 20.79
C LEU A 55 4.64 -34.52 20.47
N GLU A 56 3.81 -34.30 21.49
CA GLU A 56 2.42 -33.86 21.28
C GLU A 56 2.32 -32.46 20.69
N GLU A 57 3.20 -31.54 21.08
CA GLU A 57 3.29 -30.20 20.50
C GLU A 57 3.75 -30.26 19.03
N GLU A 58 4.73 -31.12 18.72
CA GLU A 58 5.20 -31.36 17.35
C GLU A 58 4.11 -31.99 16.48
N GLN A 59 3.36 -32.96 17.01
CA GLN A 59 2.21 -33.57 16.32
C GLN A 59 1.08 -32.56 16.08
N ARG A 60 0.79 -31.67 17.04
CA ARG A 60 -0.19 -30.58 16.83
C ARG A 60 0.28 -29.59 15.77
N LYS A 61 1.57 -29.24 15.76
CA LYS A 61 2.16 -28.39 14.72
C LYS A 61 2.09 -29.06 13.35
N ALA A 62 2.39 -30.35 13.26
CA ALA A 62 2.30 -31.14 12.03
C ALA A 62 0.85 -31.24 11.52
N ALA A 63 -0.11 -31.51 12.40
CA ALA A 63 -1.54 -31.55 12.06
C ALA A 63 -2.06 -30.17 11.60
N ALA A 64 -1.64 -29.09 12.27
CA ALA A 64 -1.97 -27.72 11.85
C ALA A 64 -1.34 -27.39 10.48
N ALA A 65 -0.11 -27.84 10.22
CA ALA A 65 0.55 -27.66 8.92
C ALA A 65 -0.18 -28.45 7.82
N GLN A 66 -0.62 -29.67 8.09
CA GLN A 66 -1.40 -30.48 7.14
C GLN A 66 -2.76 -29.83 6.82
N ALA A 67 -3.50 -29.39 7.85
CA ALA A 67 -4.75 -28.67 7.65
C ALA A 67 -4.57 -27.38 6.84
N ALA A 68 -3.45 -26.66 7.08
CA ALA A 68 -3.11 -25.48 6.30
C ALA A 68 -2.84 -25.80 4.82
N VAL A 69 -2.16 -26.92 4.53
CA VAL A 69 -1.91 -27.38 3.15
C VAL A 69 -3.22 -27.75 2.44
N GLU A 70 -4.13 -28.43 3.11
CA GLU A 70 -5.45 -28.77 2.54
C GLU A 70 -6.31 -27.54 2.25
N ASP A 71 -6.33 -26.54 3.13
CA ASP A 71 -7.01 -25.26 2.88
C ASP A 71 -6.42 -24.55 1.65
N LEU A 72 -5.10 -24.60 1.51
CA LEU A 72 -4.37 -24.04 0.37
C LEU A 72 -4.76 -24.71 -0.95
N GLN A 73 -4.88 -26.04 -0.95
CA GLN A 73 -5.32 -26.79 -2.12
C GLN A 73 -6.75 -26.43 -2.55
N ARG A 74 -7.68 -26.26 -1.59
CA ARG A 74 -9.05 -25.84 -1.88
C ARG A 74 -9.10 -24.43 -2.47
N ARG A 75 -8.33 -23.50 -1.92
CA ARG A 75 -8.24 -22.12 -2.43
C ARG A 75 -7.61 -22.06 -3.82
N LEU A 76 -6.60 -22.88 -4.10
CA LEU A 76 -6.00 -23.00 -5.43
C LEU A 76 -7.04 -23.45 -6.46
N ALA A 77 -7.87 -24.45 -6.15
CA ALA A 77 -8.94 -24.88 -7.03
C ALA A 77 -9.97 -23.75 -7.30
N ALA A 78 -10.28 -22.93 -6.28
CA ALA A 78 -11.16 -21.77 -6.45
C ALA A 78 -10.54 -20.69 -7.38
N VAL A 79 -9.23 -20.46 -7.26
CA VAL A 79 -8.48 -19.58 -8.17
C VAL A 79 -8.53 -20.08 -9.60
N GLU A 80 -8.32 -21.38 -9.83
CA GLU A 80 -8.38 -21.97 -11.17
C GLU A 80 -9.75 -21.78 -11.80
N ALA A 81 -10.82 -21.93 -11.02
CA ALA A 81 -12.19 -21.67 -11.48
C ALA A 81 -12.43 -20.18 -11.81
N ALA A 82 -12.00 -19.26 -10.94
CA ALA A 82 -12.14 -17.82 -11.18
C ALA A 82 -11.34 -17.37 -12.42
N LEU A 83 -10.13 -17.88 -12.60
CA LEU A 83 -9.30 -17.59 -13.77
C LEU A 83 -9.95 -18.13 -15.06
N ALA A 84 -10.60 -19.29 -15.00
CA ALA A 84 -11.34 -19.84 -16.14
C ALA A 84 -12.54 -18.94 -16.51
N GLU A 85 -13.26 -18.42 -15.52
CA GLU A 85 -14.36 -17.47 -15.74
C GLU A 85 -13.85 -16.14 -16.35
N GLU A 86 -12.76 -15.58 -15.82
CA GLU A 86 -12.14 -14.36 -16.37
C GLU A 86 -11.64 -14.58 -17.81
N ARG A 87 -11.07 -15.74 -18.13
CA ARG A 87 -10.69 -16.08 -19.52
C ARG A 87 -11.90 -16.11 -20.44
N GLN A 88 -13.04 -16.63 -19.98
CA GLN A 88 -14.28 -16.61 -20.76
C GLN A 88 -14.78 -15.19 -20.97
N LYS A 89 -14.78 -14.35 -19.93
CA LYS A 89 -15.15 -12.92 -20.04
C LYS A 89 -14.23 -12.16 -20.97
N ALA A 90 -12.91 -12.39 -20.89
CA ALA A 90 -11.92 -11.78 -21.77
C ALA A 90 -12.14 -12.20 -23.23
N ALA A 91 -12.38 -13.47 -23.49
CA ALA A 91 -12.70 -13.96 -24.83
C ALA A 91 -14.01 -13.34 -25.37
N ALA A 92 -15.04 -13.23 -24.53
CA ALA A 92 -16.29 -12.56 -24.91
C ALA A 92 -16.10 -11.05 -25.16
N ALA A 93 -15.28 -10.38 -24.35
CA ALA A 93 -14.93 -8.97 -24.53
C ALA A 93 -14.11 -8.74 -25.81
N GLU A 94 -13.17 -9.64 -26.13
CA GLU A 94 -12.42 -9.60 -27.39
C GLU A 94 -13.34 -9.80 -28.59
N GLN A 95 -14.31 -10.71 -28.52
CA GLN A 95 -15.33 -10.91 -29.55
C GLN A 95 -16.21 -9.66 -29.71
N ALA A 96 -16.70 -9.09 -28.60
CA ALA A 96 -17.49 -7.85 -28.63
C ALA A 96 -16.69 -6.66 -29.18
N LEU A 97 -15.39 -6.56 -28.85
CA LEU A 97 -14.50 -5.53 -29.39
C LEU A 97 -14.21 -5.77 -30.89
N ALA A 98 -14.07 -7.02 -31.32
CA ALA A 98 -13.92 -7.38 -32.73
C ALA A 98 -15.17 -6.99 -33.52
N GLU A 99 -16.37 -7.28 -33.00
CA GLU A 99 -17.67 -6.86 -33.56
C GLU A 99 -17.81 -5.33 -33.60
N GLN A 100 -17.39 -4.63 -32.54
CA GLN A 100 -17.34 -3.16 -32.54
C GLN A 100 -16.36 -2.61 -33.58
N ARG A 101 -15.20 -3.25 -33.78
CA ARG A 101 -14.23 -2.85 -34.81
C ARG A 101 -14.77 -3.06 -36.22
N THR A 102 -15.47 -4.16 -36.49
CA THR A 102 -16.16 -4.35 -37.78
C THR A 102 -17.30 -3.35 -37.98
N ASN A 103 -18.06 -3.01 -36.93
CA ASN A 103 -19.12 -2.00 -36.98
C ASN A 103 -18.59 -0.56 -37.02
N ALA A 104 -17.39 -0.29 -36.51
CA ALA A 104 -16.73 1.01 -36.63
C ALA A 104 -16.11 1.20 -38.03
N ALA A 105 -15.67 0.11 -38.67
CA ALA A 105 -15.19 0.14 -40.05
C ALA A 105 -16.29 0.50 -41.07
N THR A 106 -17.57 0.44 -40.69
CA THR A 106 -18.70 0.87 -41.54
C THR A 106 -19.11 2.34 -41.36
N HIS A 107 -18.52 3.09 -40.39
CA HIS A 107 -18.70 4.54 -40.23
C HIS A 107 -17.39 5.25 -39.83
N PRO A 108 -16.55 5.64 -40.82
CA PRO A 108 -15.17 6.11 -40.58
C PRO A 108 -15.03 7.55 -40.05
N GLY A 109 -16.04 8.12 -39.38
CA GLY A 109 -16.16 9.58 -39.23
C GLY A 109 -16.02 10.20 -37.84
N ILE A 110 -16.12 9.45 -36.74
CA ILE A 110 -16.46 10.07 -35.44
C ILE A 110 -15.36 9.93 -34.35
N SER A 111 -14.53 8.88 -34.36
CA SER A 111 -13.57 8.67 -33.26
C SER A 111 -12.25 9.44 -33.36
N GLU A 112 -11.77 9.76 -34.56
CA GLU A 112 -10.45 10.42 -34.72
C GLU A 112 -10.48 11.93 -34.44
N ARG A 113 -11.63 12.61 -34.59
CA ARG A 113 -11.70 14.07 -34.40
C ARG A 113 -11.81 14.51 -32.94
N THR A 114 -12.24 13.63 -32.04
CA THR A 114 -12.56 14.00 -30.65
C THR A 114 -11.34 13.97 -29.73
N ALA A 115 -10.29 13.21 -30.08
CA ALA A 115 -9.07 13.10 -29.28
C ALA A 115 -8.04 14.21 -29.56
N GLU A 116 -8.00 14.77 -30.77
CA GLU A 116 -7.01 15.77 -31.16
C GLU A 116 -7.39 17.23 -30.83
N GLN A 117 -8.65 17.51 -30.43
CA GLN A 117 -9.17 18.87 -30.29
C GLN A 117 -9.38 19.38 -28.85
N MET A 118 -8.89 18.70 -27.81
CA MET A 118 -9.02 19.21 -26.43
C MET A 118 -7.70 19.77 -25.86
N PRO A 119 -7.51 21.10 -25.83
CA PRO A 119 -6.49 21.71 -24.98
C PRO A 119 -6.90 21.54 -23.52
N GLY A 120 -6.15 20.71 -22.78
CA GLY A 120 -6.37 20.49 -21.33
C GLY A 120 -6.72 19.06 -20.92
N GLY A 121 -6.97 18.14 -21.87
CA GLY A 121 -7.18 16.71 -21.55
C GLY A 121 -5.96 16.05 -20.90
N GLU A 122 -4.74 16.49 -21.24
CA GLU A 122 -3.50 16.02 -20.62
C GLU A 122 -3.42 16.36 -19.10
N ALA A 123 -4.11 17.41 -18.63
CA ALA A 123 -4.02 17.86 -17.24
C ALA A 123 -4.95 17.12 -16.28
N ALA A 124 -6.14 16.70 -16.74
CA ALA A 124 -7.12 16.00 -15.91
C ALA A 124 -6.76 14.52 -15.69
N PHE A 125 -6.14 13.88 -16.69
CA PHE A 125 -5.72 12.48 -16.62
C PHE A 125 -4.28 12.28 -16.07
N GLY A 126 -3.52 13.37 -15.89
CA GLY A 126 -2.16 13.33 -15.33
C GLY A 126 -2.07 12.98 -13.84
N LEU A 127 -3.19 12.86 -13.13
CA LEU A 127 -3.24 12.60 -11.69
C LEU A 127 -3.44 11.11 -11.32
N LEU A 128 -3.73 10.25 -12.29
CA LEU A 128 -3.79 8.80 -12.11
C LEU A 128 -2.68 8.17 -12.98
N PRO A 129 -1.55 7.74 -12.39
CA PRO A 129 -0.38 7.28 -13.15
C PRO A 129 -0.62 6.03 -14.01
N LEU A 130 -1.80 5.42 -13.93
CA LEU A 130 -2.21 4.24 -14.70
C LEU A 130 -3.20 4.52 -15.84
N THR A 131 -3.86 5.69 -15.88
CA THR A 131 -4.91 5.94 -16.89
C THR A 131 -4.44 6.76 -18.09
N GLY A 132 -3.31 7.48 -17.97
CA GLY A 132 -2.78 8.35 -19.03
C GLY A 132 -1.51 7.84 -19.73
N PHE A 133 -0.97 6.69 -19.32
CA PHE A 133 0.27 6.12 -19.87
C PHE A 133 -0.01 4.72 -20.42
N SER A 134 -0.07 4.57 -21.74
CA SER A 134 -0.40 3.28 -22.36
C SER A 134 0.80 2.32 -22.35
N GLY A 135 0.54 1.02 -22.48
CA GLY A 135 1.61 0.03 -22.69
C GLY A 135 2.44 0.31 -23.94
N ALA A 136 1.84 0.93 -24.97
CA ALA A 136 2.55 1.38 -26.16
C ALA A 136 3.51 2.55 -25.84
N ASP A 137 3.11 3.48 -24.96
CA ASP A 137 3.99 4.57 -24.51
C ASP A 137 5.18 4.04 -23.73
N MET A 138 4.98 3.05 -22.84
CA MET A 138 6.08 2.37 -22.13
C MET A 138 7.07 1.76 -23.13
N PHE A 139 6.57 1.01 -24.11
CA PHE A 139 7.40 0.36 -25.11
C PHE A 139 8.20 1.39 -25.95
N ASN A 140 7.55 2.45 -26.41
CA ASN A 140 8.17 3.49 -27.21
C ASN A 140 9.27 4.24 -26.43
N VAL A 141 9.01 4.55 -25.16
CA VAL A 141 9.98 5.23 -24.28
C VAL A 141 11.17 4.31 -24.00
N SER A 142 10.94 3.04 -23.64
CA SER A 142 12.01 2.06 -23.43
C SER A 142 12.88 1.90 -24.69
N ARG A 143 12.26 1.83 -25.87
CA ARG A 143 12.96 1.79 -27.16
C ARG A 143 13.85 3.02 -27.35
N LYS A 144 13.33 4.23 -27.11
CA LYS A 144 14.12 5.47 -27.22
C LYS A 144 15.32 5.48 -26.28
N VAL A 145 15.17 5.02 -25.04
CA VAL A 145 16.28 4.92 -24.08
C VAL A 145 17.37 3.96 -24.59
N ILE A 146 16.98 2.80 -25.12
CA ILE A 146 17.90 1.83 -25.73
C ILE A 146 18.59 2.42 -26.97
N GLU A 147 17.83 3.11 -27.84
CA GLU A 147 18.40 3.78 -29.01
C GLU A 147 19.45 4.83 -28.61
N GLN A 148 19.21 5.60 -27.54
CA GLN A 148 20.19 6.56 -27.04
C GLN A 148 21.42 5.87 -26.44
N ALA A 149 21.24 4.76 -25.72
CA ALA A 149 22.36 3.97 -25.21
C ALA A 149 23.26 3.44 -26.35
N VAL A 150 22.65 2.98 -27.45
CA VAL A 150 23.39 2.52 -28.64
C VAL A 150 24.08 3.68 -29.37
N LYS A 151 23.42 4.84 -29.48
CA LYS A 151 23.98 6.03 -30.14
C LYS A 151 25.10 6.70 -29.34
N GLN A 152 25.15 6.48 -28.03
CA GLN A 152 26.11 7.14 -27.13
C GLN A 152 26.98 6.14 -26.35
N PRO A 153 27.81 5.30 -27.01
CA PRO A 153 28.68 4.34 -26.32
C PRO A 153 29.61 4.96 -25.25
N PRO A 154 30.22 6.16 -25.45
CA PRO A 154 31.03 6.79 -24.42
C PRO A 154 30.24 7.12 -23.15
N LEU A 155 28.96 7.53 -23.30
CA LEU A 155 28.09 7.85 -22.16
C LEU A 155 27.74 6.57 -21.38
N VAL A 156 27.37 5.50 -22.10
CA VAL A 156 27.11 4.19 -21.47
C VAL A 156 28.34 3.69 -20.72
N LEU A 157 29.53 3.77 -21.34
CA LEU A 157 30.78 3.36 -20.71
C LEU A 157 31.07 4.20 -19.45
N LYS A 158 30.87 5.52 -19.50
CA LYS A 158 31.04 6.40 -18.34
C LYS A 158 30.15 5.96 -17.17
N HIS A 159 28.85 5.78 -17.37
CA HIS A 159 27.94 5.38 -16.29
C HIS A 159 28.19 3.95 -15.81
N TYR A 160 28.57 3.04 -16.71
CA TYR A 160 28.99 1.69 -16.34
C TYR A 160 30.26 1.70 -15.47
N THR A 161 31.29 2.45 -15.85
CA THR A 161 32.51 2.59 -15.05
C THR A 161 32.23 3.23 -13.70
N ASN A 162 31.41 4.28 -13.65
CA ASN A 162 31.01 4.90 -12.37
C ASN A 162 30.26 3.91 -11.47
N PHE A 163 29.35 3.12 -12.04
CA PHE A 163 28.66 2.04 -11.33
C PHE A 163 29.65 1.01 -10.78
N MET A 164 30.62 0.56 -11.57
CA MET A 164 31.63 -0.42 -11.15
C MET A 164 32.57 0.11 -10.07
N LEU A 165 32.96 1.39 -10.15
CA LEU A 165 33.77 2.03 -9.11
C LEU A 165 33.01 2.11 -7.77
N GLU A 166 31.74 2.50 -7.82
CA GLU A 166 30.91 2.55 -6.62
C GLU A 166 30.62 1.14 -6.10
N MET A 167 30.44 0.14 -6.97
CA MET A 167 30.35 -1.27 -6.57
C MET A 167 31.59 -1.74 -5.80
N GLY A 168 32.79 -1.30 -6.22
CA GLY A 168 34.02 -1.52 -5.48
C GLY A 168 33.95 -0.96 -4.05
N ARG A 169 33.39 0.24 -3.88
CA ARG A 169 33.16 0.86 -2.56
C ARG A 169 32.09 0.15 -1.74
N VAL A 170 31.04 -0.37 -2.38
CA VAL A 170 30.02 -1.19 -1.71
C VAL A 170 30.66 -2.46 -1.14
N MET A 171 31.45 -3.17 -1.95
CA MET A 171 32.12 -4.40 -1.54
C MET A 171 33.17 -4.18 -0.44
N THR A 172 33.83 -3.01 -0.42
CA THR A 172 34.79 -2.65 0.65
C THR A 172 34.12 -2.01 1.87
N GLY A 173 32.80 -1.81 1.86
CA GLY A 173 32.03 -1.17 2.93
C GLY A 173 32.27 0.35 3.07
N GLN A 174 32.82 0.98 2.03
CA GLN A 174 33.14 2.41 1.98
C GLN A 174 32.07 3.26 1.27
N SER A 175 31.07 2.63 0.65
CA SER A 175 29.98 3.36 0.00
C SER A 175 29.16 4.13 1.03
N ALA A 176 28.90 5.41 0.73
CA ALA A 176 28.08 6.31 1.54
C ALA A 176 26.67 6.51 0.93
N VAL A 177 26.29 5.69 -0.05
CA VAL A 177 24.98 5.76 -0.68
C VAL A 177 23.90 5.33 0.33
N GLU A 178 22.93 6.22 0.55
CA GLU A 178 21.80 6.00 1.46
C GLU A 178 20.45 6.17 0.73
N PRO A 179 19.39 5.46 1.17
CA PRO A 179 18.06 5.64 0.62
C PRO A 179 17.53 7.05 0.92
N GLY A 180 16.63 7.54 0.07
CA GLY A 180 15.98 8.84 0.32
C GLY A 180 15.21 8.83 1.65
N ALA A 181 15.22 9.95 2.39
CA ALA A 181 14.61 10.05 3.72
C ALA A 181 13.09 9.72 3.77
N LYS A 182 12.41 9.76 2.62
CA LYS A 182 10.98 9.43 2.49
C LYS A 182 10.71 7.99 2.07
N ASP A 183 11.74 7.21 1.74
CA ASP A 183 11.58 5.83 1.28
C ASP A 183 11.39 4.88 2.46
N LYS A 184 10.12 4.53 2.71
CA LYS A 184 9.73 3.67 3.83
C LYS A 184 10.18 2.21 3.67
N ARG A 185 10.53 1.77 2.45
CA ARG A 185 10.95 0.37 2.16
C ARG A 185 12.21 -0.02 2.92
N PHE A 186 13.08 0.96 3.20
CA PHE A 186 14.42 0.75 3.75
C PHE A 186 14.56 1.25 5.20
N THR A 187 13.47 1.21 5.97
CA THR A 187 13.43 1.73 7.36
C THR A 187 13.90 0.74 8.42
N ASP A 188 13.89 -0.56 8.13
CA ASP A 188 14.35 -1.59 9.05
C ASP A 188 15.85 -1.45 9.38
N GLU A 189 16.23 -1.57 10.65
CA GLU A 189 17.62 -1.43 11.10
C GLU A 189 18.56 -2.47 10.50
N VAL A 190 18.05 -3.61 10.02
CA VAL A 190 18.85 -4.67 9.37
C VAL A 190 19.53 -4.15 8.09
N TRP A 191 18.90 -3.21 7.38
CA TRP A 191 19.52 -2.53 6.23
C TRP A 191 20.81 -1.80 6.61
N LYS A 192 20.88 -1.32 7.85
CA LYS A 192 22.07 -0.63 8.39
C LYS A 192 23.00 -1.57 9.12
N THR A 193 22.53 -2.60 9.82
CA THR A 193 23.37 -3.40 10.72
C THR A 193 23.98 -4.63 10.07
N ASN A 194 23.31 -5.22 9.07
CA ASN A 194 23.78 -6.43 8.40
C ASN A 194 24.57 -6.10 7.12
N PRO A 195 25.86 -6.51 7.00
CA PRO A 195 26.69 -6.20 5.83
C PRO A 195 26.11 -6.67 4.49
N PHE A 196 25.43 -7.83 4.46
CA PHE A 196 24.81 -8.36 3.25
C PHE A 196 23.64 -7.50 2.78
N TYR A 197 22.69 -7.17 3.68
CA TYR A 197 21.56 -6.32 3.34
C TYR A 197 22.00 -4.89 3.01
N ARG A 198 23.02 -4.37 3.71
CA ARG A 198 23.62 -3.07 3.39
C ARG A 198 24.19 -3.05 1.98
N ALA A 199 24.99 -4.07 1.62
CA ALA A 199 25.56 -4.18 0.28
C ALA A 199 24.49 -4.35 -0.81
N LEU A 200 23.44 -5.14 -0.54
CA LEU A 200 22.30 -5.31 -1.44
C LEU A 200 21.56 -3.98 -1.68
N LEU A 201 21.28 -3.22 -0.61
CA LEU A 201 20.64 -1.91 -0.70
C LEU A 201 21.51 -0.92 -1.48
N GLN A 202 22.79 -0.81 -1.15
CA GLN A 202 23.69 0.13 -1.82
C GLN A 202 23.89 -0.24 -3.30
N THR A 203 23.93 -1.52 -3.63
CA THR A 203 23.94 -2.02 -5.02
C THR A 203 22.71 -1.53 -5.78
N TYR A 204 21.54 -1.72 -5.19
CA TYR A 204 20.26 -1.28 -5.75
C TYR A 204 20.21 0.24 -5.97
N LEU A 205 20.57 1.02 -4.95
CA LEU A 205 20.57 2.49 -5.02
C LEU A 205 21.58 3.02 -6.03
N THR A 206 22.77 2.42 -6.09
CA THR A 206 23.81 2.79 -7.07
C THR A 206 23.32 2.49 -8.48
N TRP A 207 22.67 1.36 -8.70
CA TRP A 207 22.09 1.01 -10.00
C TRP A 207 21.00 2.02 -10.41
N GLN A 208 20.08 2.36 -9.49
CA GLN A 208 19.07 3.38 -9.69
C GLN A 208 19.68 4.74 -10.06
N GLN A 209 20.69 5.19 -9.31
CA GLN A 209 21.38 6.47 -9.56
C GLN A 209 22.09 6.48 -10.91
N SER A 210 22.77 5.39 -11.28
CA SER A 210 23.46 5.28 -12.57
C SER A 210 22.49 5.34 -13.75
N LEU A 211 21.33 4.68 -13.66
CA LEU A 211 20.31 4.73 -14.70
C LEU A 211 19.65 6.11 -14.80
N GLY A 212 19.38 6.77 -13.67
CA GLY A 212 18.87 8.15 -13.64
C GLY A 212 19.86 9.14 -14.26
N ALA A 213 21.13 9.06 -13.86
CA ALA A 213 22.19 9.91 -14.39
C ALA A 213 22.40 9.71 -15.90
N PHE A 214 22.27 8.48 -16.40
CA PHE A 214 22.28 8.22 -17.84
C PHE A 214 21.15 8.97 -18.57
N ILE A 215 19.92 8.95 -18.04
CA ILE A 215 18.80 9.68 -18.64
C ILE A 215 19.01 11.19 -18.58
N ASP A 216 19.59 11.70 -17.50
CA ASP A 216 19.84 13.13 -17.31
C ASP A 216 20.87 13.68 -18.31
N GLU A 217 21.84 12.86 -18.72
CA GLU A 217 22.89 13.24 -19.68
C GLU A 217 22.59 12.81 -21.12
N ALA A 218 21.69 11.85 -21.34
CA ALA A 218 21.33 11.40 -22.67
C ALA A 218 20.64 12.51 -23.48
N ASP A 219 20.97 12.59 -24.77
CA ASP A 219 20.31 13.45 -25.77
C ASP A 219 18.82 13.08 -25.99
N LEU A 220 17.98 13.42 -25.01
CA LEU A 220 16.54 13.26 -25.01
C LEU A 220 15.88 14.63 -24.86
N GLY A 221 14.83 14.89 -25.65
CA GLY A 221 13.98 16.06 -25.44
C GLY A 221 13.33 16.03 -24.05
N LYS A 222 13.04 17.20 -23.47
CA LYS A 222 12.53 17.32 -22.09
C LYS A 222 11.36 16.38 -21.75
N LYS A 223 10.33 16.33 -22.62
CA LYS A 223 9.15 15.46 -22.45
C LYS A 223 9.52 13.97 -22.50
N ASP A 224 10.45 13.59 -23.37
CA ASP A 224 10.94 12.21 -23.47
C ASP A 224 11.80 11.81 -22.27
N ALA A 225 12.65 12.72 -21.76
CA ALA A 225 13.44 12.49 -20.56
C ALA A 225 12.55 12.31 -19.30
N GLU A 226 11.51 13.12 -19.14
CA GLU A 226 10.52 12.96 -18.05
C GLU A 226 9.79 11.61 -18.12
N ARG A 227 9.35 11.21 -19.32
CA ARG A 227 8.72 9.91 -19.55
C ARG A 227 9.69 8.76 -19.30
N ALA A 228 10.94 8.88 -19.74
CA ALA A 228 11.98 7.88 -19.49
C ALA A 228 12.26 7.72 -18.00
N ARG A 229 12.35 8.82 -17.24
CA ARG A 229 12.50 8.76 -15.77
C ARG A 229 11.34 8.03 -15.12
N PHE A 230 10.10 8.31 -15.54
CA PHE A 230 8.92 7.63 -15.02
C PHE A 230 8.90 6.12 -15.35
N VAL A 231 9.18 5.74 -16.60
CA VAL A 231 9.22 4.32 -16.99
C VAL A 231 10.33 3.59 -16.25
N LEU A 232 11.51 4.20 -16.16
CA LEU A 232 12.62 3.63 -15.44
C LEU A 232 12.33 3.50 -13.94
N SER A 233 11.66 4.48 -13.33
CA SER A 233 11.28 4.40 -11.92
C SER A 233 10.36 3.21 -11.67
N LEU A 234 9.42 2.90 -12.58
CA LEU A 234 8.57 1.71 -12.47
C LEU A 234 9.40 0.42 -12.50
N TYR A 235 10.37 0.29 -13.42
CA TYR A 235 11.24 -0.89 -13.49
C TYR A 235 12.14 -1.03 -12.27
N VAL A 236 12.76 0.06 -11.83
CA VAL A 236 13.65 0.09 -10.67
C VAL A 236 12.87 -0.18 -9.39
N ASP A 237 11.69 0.41 -9.22
CA ASP A 237 10.86 0.16 -8.04
C ASP A 237 10.32 -1.27 -8.00
N ALA A 238 10.00 -1.87 -9.16
CA ALA A 238 9.62 -3.28 -9.25
C ALA A 238 10.79 -4.22 -8.89
N ALA A 239 12.01 -3.86 -9.30
CA ALA A 239 13.24 -4.61 -8.99
C ALA A 239 13.80 -4.35 -7.57
N ALA A 240 13.13 -3.53 -6.75
CA ALA A 240 13.59 -3.23 -5.41
C ALA A 240 13.77 -4.52 -4.58
N PRO A 241 14.87 -4.68 -3.82
CA PRO A 241 15.14 -5.91 -3.07
C PRO A 241 14.05 -6.21 -2.03
N SER A 242 13.39 -5.17 -1.52
CA SER A 242 12.24 -5.26 -0.61
C SER A 242 11.02 -5.98 -1.18
N ASN A 243 10.94 -6.15 -2.51
CA ASN A 243 9.84 -6.85 -3.18
C ASN A 243 10.03 -8.38 -3.24
N THR A 244 11.19 -8.88 -2.80
CA THR A 244 11.48 -10.31 -2.73
C THR A 244 11.50 -10.77 -1.28
N LEU A 245 11.15 -12.03 -1.02
CA LEU A 245 11.17 -12.57 0.34
C LEU A 245 12.59 -12.48 0.95
N LEU A 246 13.60 -12.99 0.24
CA LEU A 246 14.99 -13.01 0.74
C LEU A 246 15.59 -11.61 0.86
N GLY A 247 15.25 -10.70 -0.06
CA GLY A 247 15.72 -9.32 -0.04
C GLY A 247 14.99 -8.42 0.95
N ASN A 248 13.92 -8.88 1.60
CA ASN A 248 13.17 -8.10 2.57
C ASN A 248 13.45 -8.59 4.01
N PRO A 249 14.27 -7.85 4.80
CA PRO A 249 14.65 -8.30 6.14
C PRO A 249 13.47 -8.36 7.11
N ALA A 250 12.49 -7.47 6.97
CA ALA A 250 11.28 -7.50 7.80
C ALA A 250 10.42 -8.74 7.51
N ALA A 251 10.31 -9.13 6.22
CA ALA A 251 9.61 -10.34 5.82
C ALA A 251 10.33 -11.61 6.32
N MET A 252 11.65 -11.67 6.18
CA MET A 252 12.47 -12.78 6.70
C MET A 252 12.35 -12.90 8.22
N LYS A 253 12.48 -11.77 8.95
CA LYS A 253 12.29 -11.73 10.40
C LYS A 253 10.91 -12.27 10.78
N LYS A 254 9.85 -11.82 10.10
CA LYS A 254 8.49 -12.27 10.38
C LYS A 254 8.28 -13.76 10.09
N MET A 255 8.89 -14.26 9.02
CA MET A 255 8.89 -15.69 8.70
C MET A 255 9.50 -16.50 9.85
N TYR A 256 10.68 -16.11 10.35
CA TYR A 256 11.31 -16.80 11.48
C TYR A 256 10.48 -16.71 12.77
N GLU A 257 10.02 -15.51 13.13
CA GLU A 257 9.20 -15.29 14.34
C GLU A 257 7.91 -16.12 14.36
N THR A 258 7.32 -16.35 13.18
CA THR A 258 6.06 -17.09 13.05
C THR A 258 6.25 -18.55 12.68
N GLY A 259 7.50 -19.04 12.59
CA GLY A 259 7.80 -20.40 12.12
C GLY A 259 7.25 -20.68 10.71
N GLY A 260 7.15 -19.67 9.86
CA GLY A 260 6.61 -19.76 8.49
C GLY A 260 5.11 -19.50 8.37
N ALA A 261 4.35 -19.37 9.47
CA ALA A 261 2.91 -19.11 9.39
C ALA A 261 2.54 -17.78 8.71
N SER A 262 3.44 -16.80 8.66
CA SER A 262 3.25 -15.58 7.86
C SER A 262 3.22 -15.85 6.36
N LEU A 263 4.02 -16.80 5.87
CA LEU A 263 4.06 -17.14 4.44
C LEU A 263 2.79 -17.86 4.00
N VAL A 264 2.33 -18.81 4.82
CA VAL A 264 1.06 -19.51 4.58
C VAL A 264 -0.07 -18.50 4.47
N ARG A 265 -0.21 -17.58 5.44
CA ARG A 265 -1.23 -16.52 5.40
C ARG A 265 -1.09 -15.60 4.19
N GLY A 266 0.14 -15.20 3.84
CA GLY A 266 0.39 -14.36 2.65
C GLY A 266 -0.05 -15.05 1.36
N LEU A 267 0.25 -16.34 1.20
CA LEU A 267 -0.19 -17.14 0.06
C LEU A 267 -1.71 -17.33 0.04
N THR A 268 -2.31 -17.55 1.21
CA THR A 268 -3.77 -17.59 1.38
C THR A 268 -4.44 -16.29 0.90
N HIS A 269 -3.90 -15.13 1.28
CA HIS A 269 -4.39 -13.83 0.80
C HIS A 269 -4.19 -13.68 -0.70
N MET A 270 -3.02 -14.04 -1.23
CA MET A 270 -2.73 -13.97 -2.67
C MET A 270 -3.72 -14.80 -3.50
N LEU A 271 -4.04 -16.03 -3.07
CA LEU A 271 -5.04 -16.86 -3.73
C LEU A 271 -6.44 -16.26 -3.62
N GLU A 272 -6.80 -15.71 -2.47
CA GLU A 272 -8.11 -15.07 -2.27
C GLU A 272 -8.27 -13.82 -3.14
N ASP A 273 -7.22 -13.01 -3.25
CA ASP A 273 -7.16 -11.82 -4.11
C ASP A 273 -7.21 -12.20 -5.60
N LEU A 274 -6.55 -13.29 -5.99
CA LEU A 274 -6.59 -13.79 -7.37
C LEU A 274 -7.97 -14.34 -7.74
N ALA A 275 -8.65 -14.99 -6.81
CA ALA A 275 -10.01 -15.52 -7.04
C ALA A 275 -11.09 -14.42 -7.00
N ASN A 276 -10.97 -13.45 -6.09
CA ASN A 276 -12.10 -12.57 -5.75
C ASN A 276 -11.83 -11.08 -5.99
N ASN A 277 -10.59 -10.67 -6.29
CA ASN A 277 -10.20 -9.27 -6.41
C ASN A 277 -9.41 -8.98 -7.69
N GLY A 278 -9.59 -9.79 -8.75
CA GLY A 278 -8.90 -9.62 -10.03
C GLY A 278 -7.38 -9.69 -9.94
N GLY A 279 -6.84 -10.36 -8.91
CA GLY A 279 -5.40 -10.45 -8.64
C GLY A 279 -4.80 -9.21 -7.97
N LEU A 280 -5.60 -8.19 -7.65
CA LEU A 280 -5.11 -7.02 -6.91
C LEU A 280 -5.04 -7.32 -5.40
N PRO A 281 -3.95 -6.95 -4.71
CA PRO A 281 -3.86 -7.14 -3.27
C PRO A 281 -4.95 -6.38 -2.51
N SER A 282 -5.69 -7.06 -1.64
CA SER A 282 -6.65 -6.40 -0.75
C SER A 282 -5.92 -5.58 0.33
N GLN A 283 -6.23 -4.29 0.41
CA GLN A 283 -5.58 -3.38 1.38
C GLN A 283 -6.36 -3.24 2.68
N VAL A 284 -7.68 -3.44 2.63
CA VAL A 284 -8.60 -3.28 3.76
C VAL A 284 -9.67 -4.36 3.71
N ASP A 285 -10.22 -4.69 4.88
CA ASP A 285 -11.42 -5.52 4.96
C ASP A 285 -12.64 -4.71 4.50
N MET A 286 -13.13 -5.01 3.30
CA MET A 286 -14.29 -4.36 2.71
C MET A 286 -15.61 -4.69 3.44
N LYS A 287 -15.62 -5.71 4.30
CA LYS A 287 -16.80 -6.12 5.10
C LYS A 287 -16.82 -5.48 6.48
N ALA A 288 -15.72 -4.83 6.90
CA ALA A 288 -15.61 -4.22 8.22
C ALA A 288 -16.51 -3.00 8.40
N PHE A 289 -16.94 -2.36 7.31
CA PHE A 289 -17.77 -1.15 7.35
C PHE A 289 -19.00 -1.25 6.45
N GLN A 290 -20.15 -0.85 6.98
CA GLN A 290 -21.45 -0.78 6.33
C GLN A 290 -21.96 0.67 6.32
N PRO A 291 -22.02 1.32 5.14
CA PRO A 291 -22.67 2.62 4.98
C PRO A 291 -24.11 2.58 5.50
N GLY A 292 -24.48 3.60 6.28
CA GLY A 292 -25.75 3.72 7.00
C GLY A 292 -25.77 3.06 8.38
N LYS A 293 -24.74 2.29 8.78
CA LYS A 293 -24.62 1.69 10.12
C LYS A 293 -23.41 2.18 10.91
N ASP A 294 -22.24 2.16 10.31
CA ASP A 294 -20.97 2.56 10.93
C ASP A 294 -20.23 3.68 10.17
N LEU A 295 -20.62 3.91 8.92
CA LEU A 295 -20.24 5.03 8.07
C LEU A 295 -21.49 5.78 7.59
N ALA A 296 -21.39 7.07 7.27
CA ALA A 296 -22.51 7.86 6.75
C ALA A 296 -23.74 7.83 7.67
N THR A 297 -23.50 7.95 8.98
CA THR A 297 -24.54 7.78 10.01
C THR A 297 -25.19 9.08 10.47
N SER A 298 -24.82 10.22 9.87
CA SER A 298 -25.47 11.50 10.21
C SER A 298 -26.94 11.47 9.79
N PRO A 299 -27.90 11.76 10.70
CA PRO A 299 -29.31 11.72 10.37
C PRO A 299 -29.66 12.68 9.24
N GLY A 300 -30.39 12.19 8.24
CA GLY A 300 -30.79 12.94 7.07
C GLY A 300 -31.80 12.16 6.23
N ALA A 301 -32.33 12.80 5.19
CA ALA A 301 -33.28 12.20 4.27
C ALA A 301 -32.96 12.60 2.83
N VAL A 302 -33.27 11.70 1.89
CA VAL A 302 -33.27 12.02 0.46
C VAL A 302 -34.48 12.91 0.18
N VAL A 303 -34.23 14.14 -0.25
CA VAL A 303 -35.26 15.15 -0.54
C VAL A 303 -35.49 15.37 -2.03
N PHE A 304 -34.58 14.90 -2.88
CA PHE A 304 -34.71 14.90 -4.33
C PHE A 304 -33.95 13.71 -4.94
N ARG A 305 -34.44 13.17 -6.05
CA ARG A 305 -33.82 12.06 -6.78
C ARG A 305 -34.11 12.21 -8.28
N ASN A 306 -33.10 12.00 -9.11
CA ASN A 306 -33.22 11.77 -10.54
C ASN A 306 -32.37 10.56 -10.96
N ASP A 307 -32.17 10.36 -12.26
CA ASP A 307 -31.43 9.20 -12.77
C ASP A 307 -29.93 9.21 -12.41
N VAL A 308 -29.37 10.40 -12.17
CA VAL A 308 -27.92 10.63 -12.00
C VAL A 308 -27.55 10.81 -10.53
N LEU A 309 -28.43 11.36 -9.70
CA LEU A 309 -28.13 11.71 -8.32
C LEU A 309 -29.32 11.63 -7.35
N GLU A 310 -28.97 11.53 -6.07
CA GLU A 310 -29.85 11.79 -4.94
C GLU A 310 -29.35 13.02 -4.18
N LEU A 311 -30.25 13.90 -3.75
CA LEU A 311 -29.94 15.01 -2.86
C LEU A 311 -30.36 14.64 -1.45
N ILE A 312 -29.40 14.62 -0.54
CA ILE A 312 -29.62 14.33 0.88
C ILE A 312 -29.63 15.66 1.64
N GLN A 313 -30.67 15.90 2.42
CA GLN A 313 -30.72 16.98 3.40
C GLN A 313 -30.52 16.39 4.79
N TYR A 314 -29.52 16.90 5.52
CA TYR A 314 -29.25 16.46 6.89
C TYR A 314 -30.17 17.13 7.90
N GLN A 315 -30.55 16.39 8.94
CA GLN A 315 -31.43 16.85 10.00
C GLN A 315 -30.70 17.87 10.89
N PRO A 316 -31.24 19.08 11.10
CA PRO A 316 -30.66 20.04 12.04
C PRO A 316 -30.54 19.49 13.45
N THR A 317 -29.42 19.77 14.14
CA THR A 317 -29.20 19.41 15.54
C THR A 317 -29.24 20.63 16.47
N THR A 318 -29.59 21.79 15.95
CA THR A 318 -29.71 23.06 16.66
C THR A 318 -31.12 23.66 16.47
N PRO A 319 -31.64 24.47 17.42
CA PRO A 319 -32.97 25.08 17.28
C PRO A 319 -33.09 26.09 16.13
N GLN A 320 -31.98 26.71 15.73
CA GLN A 320 -31.92 27.69 14.66
C GLN A 320 -30.73 27.39 13.75
N VAL A 321 -30.92 27.60 12.46
CA VAL A 321 -29.88 27.42 11.44
C VAL A 321 -29.65 28.70 10.65
N TYR A 322 -28.48 28.84 10.04
CA TYR A 322 -28.20 29.93 9.11
C TYR A 322 -29.16 29.91 7.92
N ARG A 323 -29.58 31.10 7.47
CA ARG A 323 -30.52 31.26 6.35
C ARG A 323 -29.99 30.68 5.03
N ARG A 324 -28.68 30.75 4.78
CA ARG A 324 -28.07 30.22 3.56
C ARG A 324 -27.60 28.78 3.82
N PRO A 325 -28.15 27.78 3.11
CA PRO A 325 -27.69 26.40 3.25
C PRO A 325 -26.31 26.21 2.61
N LEU A 326 -25.65 25.13 3.00
CA LEU A 326 -24.42 24.65 2.38
C LEU A 326 -24.73 23.40 1.55
N LEU A 327 -24.43 23.45 0.25
CA LEU A 327 -24.53 22.31 -0.65
C LEU A 327 -23.14 21.72 -0.90
N PHE A 328 -22.96 20.46 -0.55
CA PHE A 328 -21.79 19.68 -0.94
C PHE A 328 -22.01 18.99 -2.30
N VAL A 329 -21.08 19.24 -3.21
CA VAL A 329 -20.95 18.55 -4.49
C VAL A 329 -19.66 17.71 -4.42
N PRO A 330 -19.72 16.45 -3.94
CA PRO A 330 -18.55 15.60 -3.82
C PRO A 330 -18.03 15.16 -5.20
N PRO A 331 -16.78 14.70 -5.32
CA PRO A 331 -16.25 14.13 -6.56
C PRO A 331 -17.03 12.88 -6.96
N GLN A 332 -17.15 12.59 -8.26
CA GLN A 332 -17.85 11.38 -8.77
C GLN A 332 -17.03 10.09 -8.59
N VAL A 333 -15.71 10.21 -8.40
CA VAL A 333 -14.79 9.06 -8.26
C VAL A 333 -14.96 8.36 -6.91
N ASN A 334 -15.19 9.13 -5.84
CA ASN A 334 -15.39 8.61 -4.49
C ASN A 334 -16.83 8.87 -4.04
N LYS A 335 -17.32 8.09 -3.08
CA LYS A 335 -18.69 8.25 -2.58
C LYS A 335 -18.79 9.46 -1.64
N TYR A 336 -19.99 10.06 -1.56
CA TYR A 336 -20.26 11.28 -0.80
C TYR A 336 -19.85 11.21 0.68
N TYR A 337 -19.91 10.01 1.28
CA TYR A 337 -19.65 9.80 2.70
C TYR A 337 -18.18 9.98 3.11
N VAL A 338 -17.27 10.35 2.20
CA VAL A 338 -15.94 10.84 2.58
C VAL A 338 -16.02 12.05 3.52
N MET A 339 -17.10 12.84 3.41
CA MET A 339 -17.38 13.99 4.29
C MET A 339 -18.17 13.61 5.55
N ASP A 340 -18.64 12.36 5.63
CA ASP A 340 -19.50 11.82 6.68
C ASP A 340 -19.11 10.38 6.99
N LEU A 341 -17.87 10.18 7.48
CA LEU A 341 -17.35 8.84 7.78
C LEU A 341 -17.97 8.30 9.08
N SER A 342 -17.16 8.11 10.12
CA SER A 342 -17.65 7.73 11.44
C SER A 342 -18.12 8.96 12.22
N PRO A 343 -18.91 8.79 13.30
CA PRO A 343 -19.37 9.89 14.16
C PRO A 343 -18.28 10.89 14.60
N ASN A 344 -17.06 10.40 14.86
CA ASN A 344 -15.92 11.21 15.31
C ASN A 344 -15.09 11.80 14.14
N LYS A 345 -15.42 11.43 12.90
CA LYS A 345 -14.73 11.82 11.66
C LYS A 345 -15.75 12.28 10.60
N SER A 346 -16.79 12.99 11.04
CA SER A 346 -17.83 13.53 10.16
C SER A 346 -17.78 15.05 10.13
N LEU A 347 -17.43 15.60 8.97
CA LEU A 347 -17.52 17.04 8.74
C LEU A 347 -18.98 17.48 8.67
N VAL A 348 -19.86 16.67 8.07
CA VAL A 348 -21.30 16.93 8.04
C VAL A 348 -21.86 17.14 9.45
N ARG A 349 -21.59 16.20 10.36
CA ARG A 349 -22.06 16.29 11.75
C ARG A 349 -21.54 17.53 12.45
N TYR A 350 -20.26 17.88 12.23
CA TYR A 350 -19.67 19.11 12.76
C TYR A 350 -20.42 20.35 12.25
N LEU A 351 -20.68 20.45 10.96
CA LEU A 351 -21.34 21.62 10.36
C LEU A 351 -22.80 21.76 10.80
N VAL A 352 -23.55 20.65 10.84
CA VAL A 352 -24.93 20.62 11.31
C VAL A 352 -25.01 21.04 12.79
N ALA A 353 -24.07 20.57 13.63
CA ALA A 353 -23.96 20.99 15.03
C ALA A 353 -23.61 22.47 15.21
N ASN A 354 -22.99 23.10 14.22
CA ASN A 354 -22.68 24.52 14.20
C ASN A 354 -23.77 25.37 13.50
N GLY A 355 -24.97 24.81 13.31
CA GLY A 355 -26.14 25.56 12.82
C GLY A 355 -26.18 25.75 11.31
N LEU A 356 -25.38 25.03 10.53
CA LEU A 356 -25.50 25.04 9.07
C LEU A 356 -26.56 24.02 8.61
N GLN A 357 -27.46 24.43 7.73
CA GLN A 357 -28.30 23.49 6.98
C GLN A 357 -27.45 22.88 5.86
N VAL A 358 -27.07 21.61 6.03
CA VAL A 358 -26.21 20.91 5.08
C VAL A 358 -27.04 20.05 4.14
N LEU A 359 -26.72 20.13 2.85
CA LEU A 359 -27.17 19.22 1.81
C LEU A 359 -25.96 18.59 1.14
N THR A 360 -26.08 17.35 0.67
CA THR A 360 -25.04 16.71 -0.14
C THR A 360 -25.65 15.99 -1.33
N ILE A 361 -24.96 16.04 -2.46
CA ILE A 361 -25.25 15.20 -3.61
C ILE A 361 -24.64 13.81 -3.37
N SER A 362 -25.43 12.77 -3.58
CA SER A 362 -25.00 11.38 -3.66
C SER A 362 -25.13 10.93 -5.11
N TRP A 363 -24.00 10.83 -5.80
CA TRP A 363 -23.94 10.39 -7.20
C TRP A 363 -24.31 8.92 -7.35
N ARG A 364 -25.04 8.60 -8.41
CA ARG A 364 -25.24 7.21 -8.83
C ARG A 364 -23.92 6.61 -9.28
N ASN A 365 -23.67 5.36 -8.88
CA ASN A 365 -22.56 4.60 -9.43
C ASN A 365 -22.94 4.12 -10.84
N PRO A 366 -22.26 4.56 -11.91
CA PRO A 366 -22.63 4.20 -13.27
C PRO A 366 -22.46 2.69 -13.50
N THR A 367 -23.27 2.18 -14.42
CA THR A 367 -23.26 0.80 -14.92
C THR A 367 -22.97 0.84 -16.42
N PRO A 368 -22.75 -0.30 -17.11
CA PRO A 368 -22.54 -0.30 -18.56
C PRO A 368 -23.64 0.40 -19.38
N GLU A 369 -24.86 0.45 -18.86
CA GLU A 369 -26.00 1.17 -19.47
C GLU A 369 -25.78 2.69 -19.53
N HIS A 370 -24.96 3.22 -18.62
CA HIS A 370 -24.68 4.65 -18.47
C HIS A 370 -23.41 5.09 -19.23
N ARG A 371 -22.88 4.25 -20.13
CA ARG A 371 -21.62 4.50 -20.86
C ARG A 371 -21.58 5.78 -21.69
N GLU A 372 -22.75 6.29 -22.08
CA GLU A 372 -22.88 7.53 -22.87
C GLU A 372 -22.94 8.79 -22.00
N TRP A 373 -22.91 8.65 -20.67
CA TRP A 373 -22.90 9.80 -19.76
C TRP A 373 -21.58 10.57 -19.88
N GLY A 374 -21.67 11.84 -20.24
CA GLY A 374 -20.55 12.78 -20.29
C GLY A 374 -20.69 13.89 -19.26
N PHE A 375 -19.74 14.83 -19.22
CA PHE A 375 -19.76 15.97 -18.29
C PHE A 375 -21.10 16.71 -18.28
N ASP A 376 -21.64 16.99 -19.45
CA ASP A 376 -22.90 17.69 -19.63
C ASP A 376 -24.10 16.94 -18.98
N THR A 377 -24.09 15.61 -18.92
CA THR A 377 -25.11 14.83 -18.21
C THR A 377 -25.12 15.15 -16.72
N TYR A 378 -23.95 15.27 -16.11
CA TYR A 378 -23.81 15.58 -14.68
C TYR A 378 -24.12 17.06 -14.39
N ASP A 379 -23.71 17.97 -15.27
CA ASP A 379 -24.02 19.40 -15.14
C ASP A 379 -25.53 19.65 -15.18
N ARG A 380 -26.22 19.05 -16.16
CA ARG A 380 -27.68 19.11 -16.29
C ARG A 380 -28.43 18.39 -15.18
N ALA A 381 -27.79 17.48 -14.45
CA ALA A 381 -28.43 16.82 -13.33
C ALA A 381 -28.51 17.70 -12.07
N ILE A 382 -27.67 18.74 -11.99
CA ILE A 382 -27.63 19.70 -10.86
C ILE A 382 -28.51 20.93 -11.13
N LEU A 383 -28.46 21.45 -12.37
CA LEU A 383 -29.17 22.65 -12.81
C LEU A 383 -30.65 22.38 -13.08
#